data_AF-A0A6P5LYA1-F1
#
_entry.id   AF-A0A6P5LYA1-F1
#
_cell.length_a   1.000
_cell.length_b   1.000
_cell.length_c   1.000
_cell.angle_alpha   90.00
_cell.angle_beta   90.00
_cell.angle_gamma   90.00
#
_symmetry.space_group_name_H-M   'P 1'
#
loop_
_entity.id
_entity.type
_entity.pdbx_description
1 polymer ?
#
loop_
_entity_poly.entity_id
_entity_poly.type
_entity_poly.pdbx_seq_one_letter_code
_entity_poly.pdbx_strand_id
1 'polypeptide(L)'
;MRRFGEALCASRGVGRGSVALTRPGTALSPRRVESSAMRVAWPRAPVSKMVSVKDQLMENLIKEESPPGNKVSIIGADAVGMACAISILIRSLADFRFLNCTWLYLPELRISTGETWDFPSIVQYSPNCIMVIVSNPVDVLTYVAWKLSGFNTYCIIGSGCDLDTTRVRLLIGERMGIHGSSCHGWVLGEHGDSSVPVWTEVNIAGASLKNFNLDIGTSKDMEQWGYLHKKVVTSASDVIRLKGYTSWAVGLSVADLTGTIMKNLKKVCSVSTMIKIYSSPLLHPESHFLLQ
;
A
#
# COMPACT_ATOMS: atom_id res chain seq x y z
N MET A 1 24.18 26.65 29.31
CA MET A 1 24.28 25.50 30.24
C MET A 1 24.07 24.21 29.44
N ARG A 2 25.11 23.35 29.41
CA ARG A 2 25.20 21.89 29.15
C ARG A 2 24.22 21.26 28.11
N ARG A 3 24.75 20.86 26.94
CA ARG A 3 25.17 19.48 26.51
C ARG A 3 23.99 18.55 26.21
N PHE A 4 23.82 18.01 25.00
CA PHE A 4 24.66 16.93 24.44
C PHE A 4 24.73 16.97 22.90
N GLY A 5 25.92 16.75 22.36
CA GLY A 5 26.21 16.58 20.94
C GLY A 5 26.62 15.14 20.60
N GLU A 6 26.29 14.78 19.37
CA GLU A 6 27.01 13.97 18.38
C GLU A 6 28.26 13.18 18.82
N ALA A 7 28.27 11.89 18.47
CA ALA A 7 29.47 11.07 18.36
C ALA A 7 29.52 10.46 16.95
N LEU A 8 30.38 11.03 16.11
CA LEU A 8 30.76 10.54 14.78
C LEU A 8 32.14 9.87 14.90
N CYS A 9 32.23 8.64 14.41
CA CYS A 9 33.46 7.85 14.33
C CYS A 9 34.49 8.48 13.38
N ALA A 10 35.73 8.57 13.85
CA ALA A 10 36.91 8.74 13.01
C ALA A 10 38.03 7.82 13.53
N SER A 11 38.61 7.00 12.66
CA SER A 11 40.07 6.83 12.66
C SER A 11 40.57 6.37 11.29
N ARG A 12 41.71 6.94 10.92
CA ARG A 12 42.40 6.92 9.63
C ARG A 12 43.30 5.67 9.51
N GLY A 13 43.58 5.26 8.28
CA GLY A 13 44.68 4.35 7.96
C GLY A 13 46.04 5.06 7.88
N VAL A 14 47.11 4.24 7.75
CA VAL A 14 48.27 4.36 6.83
C VAL A 14 49.35 3.36 7.27
N GLY A 15 49.98 2.67 6.30
CA GLY A 15 51.31 2.05 6.49
C GLY A 15 51.62 0.89 5.54
N ARG A 16 52.34 1.17 4.44
CA ARG A 16 52.95 0.17 3.53
C ARG A 16 54.27 -0.36 4.11
N GLY A 17 54.57 -1.64 3.86
CA GLY A 17 55.91 -2.24 3.96
C GLY A 17 55.94 -3.53 3.14
N SER A 18 56.95 -3.69 2.28
CA SER A 18 57.15 -4.83 1.37
C SER A 18 58.45 -5.56 1.70
N VAL A 19 58.70 -6.70 1.01
CA VAL A 19 59.94 -7.52 0.93
C VAL A 19 60.05 -8.62 2.03
N ALA A 20 60.38 -9.91 1.82
CA ALA A 20 60.82 -10.74 0.68
C ALA A 20 60.50 -12.24 0.92
N LEU A 21 60.55 -13.05 -0.15
CA LEU A 21 60.55 -14.52 -0.18
C LEU A 21 61.69 -15.15 0.64
N THR A 22 61.43 -16.36 1.19
CA THR A 22 62.23 -17.59 0.98
C THR A 22 61.53 -18.82 1.59
N ARG A 23 61.42 -19.90 0.79
CA ARG A 23 61.35 -21.33 1.18
C ARG A 23 62.71 -21.95 0.73
N PRO A 24 63.09 -23.23 1.01
CA PRO A 24 62.35 -24.40 1.53
C PRO A 24 63.12 -25.27 2.56
N GLY A 25 62.51 -26.34 3.07
CA GLY A 25 63.23 -27.39 3.82
C GLY A 25 62.35 -28.48 4.42
N THR A 26 62.38 -29.66 3.80
CA THR A 26 61.68 -30.94 4.07
C THR A 26 62.23 -31.74 5.26
N ALA A 27 61.38 -32.49 5.98
CA ALA A 27 61.64 -33.85 6.50
C ALA A 27 60.38 -34.42 7.21
N LEU A 28 59.65 -35.36 6.61
CA LEU A 28 59.69 -36.82 6.83
C LEU A 28 58.71 -37.33 7.92
N SER A 29 57.67 -38.03 7.43
CA SER A 29 56.71 -38.85 8.18
C SER A 29 57.35 -40.08 8.83
N PRO A 30 56.68 -40.69 9.83
CA PRO A 30 56.57 -42.13 9.79
C PRO A 30 55.18 -42.71 10.13
N ARG A 31 54.80 -43.66 9.27
CA ARG A 31 54.15 -44.95 9.54
C ARG A 31 52.79 -45.00 10.25
N ARG A 32 51.82 -45.45 9.45
CA ARG A 32 50.52 -46.00 9.81
C ARG A 32 50.68 -47.19 10.76
N VAL A 33 50.09 -47.09 11.95
CA VAL A 33 49.83 -48.22 12.84
C VAL A 33 48.32 -48.40 12.86
N GLU A 34 47.84 -49.54 12.36
CA GLU A 34 46.45 -49.97 12.54
C GLU A 34 46.26 -50.35 14.01
N SER A 35 45.49 -49.55 14.75
CA SER A 35 45.01 -49.93 16.07
C SER A 35 43.55 -50.38 15.97
N SER A 36 43.32 -51.65 16.28
CA SER A 36 41.98 -52.22 16.46
C SER A 36 41.32 -51.56 17.67
N ALA A 37 40.53 -50.51 17.45
CA ALA A 37 39.70 -49.94 18.50
C ALA A 37 38.55 -50.91 18.81
N MET A 38 38.61 -51.58 19.96
CA MET A 38 37.46 -52.23 20.59
C MET A 38 36.32 -51.20 20.66
N ARG A 39 35.22 -51.47 19.94
CA ARG A 39 33.98 -50.70 20.10
C ARG A 39 33.38 -51.07 21.45
N VAL A 40 33.65 -50.27 22.47
CA VAL A 40 32.81 -50.25 23.66
C VAL A 40 31.50 -49.60 23.25
N ALA A 41 30.45 -50.40 23.13
CA ALA A 41 29.10 -49.91 22.89
C ALA A 41 28.62 -49.21 24.16
N TRP A 42 28.55 -47.89 24.14
CA TRP A 42 27.80 -47.13 25.13
C TRP A 42 26.32 -47.50 25.00
N PRO A 43 25.58 -47.78 26.09
CA PRO A 43 24.14 -47.94 26.01
C PRO A 43 23.55 -46.65 25.44
N ARG A 44 22.94 -46.71 24.27
CA ARG A 44 22.09 -45.62 23.79
C ARG A 44 20.93 -45.53 24.78
N ALA A 45 20.97 -44.55 25.67
CA ALA A 45 19.77 -44.13 26.37
C ALA A 45 18.67 -43.85 25.32
N PRO A 46 17.41 -44.25 25.56
CA PRO A 46 16.35 -43.90 24.65
C PRO A 46 16.33 -42.38 24.53
N VAL A 47 16.37 -41.86 23.31
CA VAL A 47 16.14 -40.43 23.06
C VAL A 47 14.75 -40.15 23.61
N SER A 48 14.68 -39.53 24.79
CA SER A 48 13.41 -39.06 25.30
C SER A 48 12.87 -38.10 24.26
N LYS A 49 11.63 -38.33 23.80
CA LYS A 49 10.91 -37.28 23.06
C LYS A 49 10.88 -36.08 24.01
N MET A 50 11.71 -35.07 23.74
CA MET A 50 11.54 -33.77 24.37
C MET A 50 10.20 -33.24 23.88
N VAL A 51 9.19 -33.44 24.72
CA VAL A 51 7.90 -32.76 24.59
C VAL A 51 8.21 -31.30 24.87
N SER A 52 7.90 -30.40 23.93
CA SER A 52 8.13 -28.99 24.17
C SER A 52 7.22 -28.51 25.31
N VAL A 53 7.62 -27.48 26.06
CA VAL A 53 6.77 -26.89 27.13
C VAL A 53 5.38 -26.51 26.59
N LYS A 54 5.31 -26.14 25.30
CA LYS A 54 4.07 -25.89 24.56
C LYS A 54 3.16 -27.11 24.54
N ASP A 55 3.70 -28.28 24.22
CA ASP A 55 2.94 -29.53 24.10
C ASP A 55 2.56 -30.13 25.48
N GLN A 56 3.25 -29.69 26.55
CA GLN A 56 2.87 -30.02 27.93
C GLN A 56 1.74 -29.14 28.47
N LEU A 57 1.66 -27.88 28.03
CA LEU A 57 0.70 -26.90 28.53
C LEU A 57 -0.54 -26.74 27.65
N MET A 58 -0.43 -27.05 26.35
CA MET A 58 -1.52 -26.87 25.39
C MET A 58 -1.84 -28.18 24.70
N GLU A 59 -3.07 -28.64 24.88
CA GLU A 59 -3.64 -29.73 24.12
C GLU A 59 -4.27 -29.16 22.84
N ASN A 60 -3.69 -29.47 21.67
CA ASN A 60 -4.27 -29.07 20.39
C ASN A 60 -5.48 -29.96 20.09
N LEU A 61 -6.66 -29.49 20.51
CA LEU A 61 -7.93 -30.20 20.32
C LEU A 61 -8.32 -30.34 18.85
N ILE A 62 -7.84 -29.43 17.99
CA ILE A 62 -8.13 -29.39 16.56
C ILE A 62 -6.83 -29.04 15.83
N LYS A 63 -6.39 -29.89 14.90
CA LYS A 63 -5.28 -29.65 13.95
C LYS A 63 -5.79 -29.08 12.61
N GLU A 64 -6.96 -28.47 12.60
CA GLU A 64 -7.43 -27.75 11.43
C GLU A 64 -6.82 -26.34 11.47
N GLU A 65 -5.80 -26.12 10.64
CA GLU A 65 -5.53 -24.78 10.15
C GLU A 65 -6.76 -24.35 9.36
N SER A 66 -7.68 -23.64 10.01
CA SER A 66 -8.83 -23.08 9.30
C SER A 66 -8.31 -22.16 8.19
N PRO A 67 -8.90 -22.23 6.97
CA PRO A 67 -8.62 -21.25 5.92
C PRO A 67 -8.87 -19.89 6.56
N PRO A 68 -7.86 -19.03 6.65
CA PRO A 68 -8.03 -17.98 7.64
C PRO A 68 -9.06 -16.92 7.19
N GLY A 69 -9.61 -16.07 8.06
CA GLY A 69 -10.83 -15.30 7.71
C GLY A 69 -10.65 -14.14 6.71
N ASN A 70 -9.86 -13.12 7.09
CA ASN A 70 -9.74 -11.82 6.42
C ASN A 70 -8.26 -11.44 6.27
N LYS A 71 -7.68 -11.62 5.07
CA LYS A 71 -6.29 -11.22 4.76
C LYS A 71 -6.27 -9.87 4.06
N VAL A 72 -5.39 -9.00 4.52
CA VAL A 72 -4.95 -7.86 3.71
C VAL A 72 -3.45 -8.02 3.48
N SER A 73 -3.01 -7.84 2.24
CA SER A 73 -1.60 -7.94 1.89
C SER A 73 -1.17 -6.60 1.28
N ILE A 74 -0.08 -6.05 1.79
CA ILE A 74 0.43 -4.75 1.36
C ILE A 74 1.72 -4.97 0.57
N ILE A 75 1.80 -4.50 -0.67
CA ILE A 75 2.99 -4.63 -1.51
C ILE A 75 3.71 -3.29 -1.52
N GLY A 76 4.88 -3.24 -0.87
CA GLY A 76 5.66 -2.02 -0.68
C GLY A 76 5.69 -1.58 0.78
N ALA A 77 6.89 -1.37 1.32
CA ALA A 77 7.14 -1.00 2.72
C ALA A 77 7.66 0.44 2.87
N ASP A 78 7.29 1.31 1.94
CA ASP A 78 7.62 2.74 1.99
C ASP A 78 6.67 3.51 2.92
N ALA A 79 6.76 4.85 2.91
CA ALA A 79 5.96 5.71 3.76
C ALA A 79 4.44 5.54 3.55
N VAL A 80 3.99 5.30 2.33
CA VAL A 80 2.56 5.12 2.02
C VAL A 80 2.13 3.70 2.40
N GLY A 81 2.91 2.68 2.04
CA GLY A 81 2.64 1.28 2.41
C GLY A 81 2.53 1.09 3.93
N MET A 82 3.45 1.67 4.69
CA MET A 82 3.42 1.63 6.17
C MET A 82 2.25 2.44 6.75
N ALA A 83 1.91 3.59 6.18
CA ALA A 83 0.74 4.36 6.61
C ALA A 83 -0.58 3.59 6.37
N CYS A 84 -0.69 2.88 5.25
CA CYS A 84 -1.80 1.99 4.97
C CYS A 84 -1.86 0.84 6.00
N ALA A 85 -0.73 0.17 6.25
CA ALA A 85 -0.63 -0.93 7.21
C ALA A 85 -1.12 -0.52 8.60
N ILE A 86 -0.58 0.58 9.12
CA ILE A 86 -0.95 1.11 10.43
C ILE A 86 -2.44 1.48 10.47
N SER A 87 -2.94 2.15 9.42
CA SER A 87 -4.36 2.58 9.36
C SER A 87 -5.34 1.40 9.33
N ILE A 88 -5.00 0.33 8.61
CA ILE A 88 -5.79 -0.91 8.55
C ILE A 88 -5.76 -1.65 9.89
N LEU A 89 -4.59 -1.74 10.52
CA LEU A 89 -4.41 -2.37 11.83
C LEU A 89 -5.22 -1.65 12.92
N ILE A 90 -5.14 -0.31 12.97
CA ILE A 90 -5.87 0.50 13.96
C ILE A 90 -7.38 0.33 13.83
N ARG A 91 -7.90 0.17 12.60
CA ARG A 91 -9.34 -0.01 12.36
C ARG A 91 -9.81 -1.46 12.61
N SER A 92 -8.92 -2.33 13.10
CA SER A 92 -9.15 -3.77 13.32
C SER A 92 -9.80 -4.44 12.10
N LEU A 93 -9.39 -4.01 10.91
CA LEU A 93 -9.92 -4.56 9.65
C LEU A 93 -9.28 -5.90 9.30
N ALA A 94 -8.15 -6.21 9.93
CA ALA A 94 -7.44 -7.47 9.77
C ALA A 94 -7.25 -8.13 11.14
N ASP A 95 -7.76 -9.35 11.28
CA ASP A 95 -7.14 -10.34 12.16
C ASP A 95 -5.92 -10.92 11.44
N PHE A 96 -4.90 -11.39 12.17
CA PHE A 96 -3.70 -12.05 11.61
C PHE A 96 -4.00 -13.43 10.97
N ARG A 97 -5.16 -13.56 10.31
CA ARG A 97 -5.75 -14.80 9.81
C ARG A 97 -6.32 -14.53 8.40
N PHE A 98 -5.42 -14.72 7.42
CA PHE A 98 -5.53 -15.00 5.96
C PHE A 98 -6.81 -15.59 5.23
N LEU A 99 -7.78 -14.86 4.66
CA LEU A 99 -8.33 -15.15 3.30
C LEU A 99 -9.11 -13.94 2.76
N ASN A 100 -9.33 -13.89 1.44
CA ASN A 100 -9.80 -12.73 0.66
C ASN A 100 -8.84 -11.53 0.70
N CYS A 101 -7.66 -11.74 0.12
CA CYS A 101 -6.62 -10.72 -0.04
C CYS A 101 -7.23 -9.47 -0.70
N THR A 102 -7.34 -8.38 0.06
CA THR A 102 -7.29 -7.07 -0.57
C THR A 102 -5.80 -6.75 -0.74
N TRP A 103 -5.31 -6.69 -1.97
CA TRP A 103 -3.94 -6.24 -2.23
C TRP A 103 -3.95 -4.74 -2.25
N LEU A 104 -3.25 -4.16 -1.30
CA LEU A 104 -3.25 -2.74 -1.10
C LEU A 104 -1.84 -2.26 -1.37
N TYR A 105 -1.71 -1.23 -2.18
CA TYR A 105 -0.43 -0.59 -2.43
C TYR A 105 0.50 -1.39 -3.35
N LEU A 106 1.11 -0.63 -4.24
CA LEU A 106 2.21 -0.96 -5.12
C LEU A 106 3.15 0.26 -4.92
N PRO A 107 4.48 0.10 -4.76
CA PRO A 107 5.38 1.23 -4.46
C PRO A 107 5.38 2.34 -5.52
N GLU A 108 5.86 3.53 -5.15
CA GLU A 108 6.18 4.60 -6.10
C GLU A 108 7.11 4.06 -7.20
N LEU A 109 6.62 4.10 -8.43
CA LEU A 109 7.37 3.65 -9.60
C LEU A 109 8.46 4.67 -9.90
N ARG A 110 9.70 4.42 -9.48
CA ARG A 110 10.87 4.97 -10.17
C ARG A 110 11.08 4.12 -11.43
N ILE A 111 10.59 4.62 -12.57
CA ILE A 111 10.79 4.01 -13.91
C ILE A 111 12.29 3.74 -14.21
N SER A 112 13.21 4.31 -13.42
CA SER A 112 14.65 4.13 -13.54
C SER A 112 15.25 2.84 -12.93
N THR A 113 14.55 2.05 -12.10
CA THR A 113 15.19 0.93 -11.35
C THR A 113 14.92 -0.48 -11.87
N GLY A 114 14.03 -0.68 -12.86
CA GLY A 114 13.88 -1.99 -13.51
C GLY A 114 13.28 -3.11 -12.64
N GLU A 115 12.71 -2.80 -11.47
CA GLU A 115 11.95 -3.77 -10.68
C GLU A 115 10.57 -3.98 -11.31
N THR A 116 10.42 -5.06 -12.06
CA THR A 116 9.17 -5.45 -12.73
C THR A 116 8.12 -5.95 -11.74
N TRP A 117 6.88 -5.52 -11.94
CA TRP A 117 5.69 -5.99 -11.24
C TRP A 117 5.47 -7.49 -11.45
N ASP A 118 5.38 -8.27 -10.37
CA ASP A 118 5.08 -9.69 -10.45
C ASP A 118 3.58 -9.97 -10.24
N PHE A 119 2.75 -9.41 -11.12
CA PHE A 119 1.33 -9.73 -11.19
C PHE A 119 1.06 -11.25 -11.31
N PRO A 120 1.84 -12.03 -12.10
CA PRO A 120 1.67 -13.48 -12.18
C PRO A 120 1.76 -14.19 -10.82
N SER A 121 2.73 -13.84 -9.97
CA SER A 121 2.83 -14.40 -8.62
C SER A 121 1.62 -14.04 -7.75
N ILE A 122 1.14 -12.78 -7.80
CA ILE A 122 -0.04 -12.35 -7.04
C ILE A 122 -1.27 -13.19 -7.43
N VAL A 123 -1.48 -13.37 -8.74
CA VAL A 123 -2.59 -14.17 -9.28
C VAL A 123 -2.44 -15.65 -8.89
N GLN A 124 -1.22 -16.18 -8.91
CA GLN A 124 -0.94 -17.56 -8.52
C GLN A 124 -1.28 -17.83 -7.05
N TYR A 125 -0.86 -16.94 -6.13
CA TYR A 125 -1.09 -17.13 -4.70
C TYR A 125 -2.48 -16.69 -4.23
N SER A 126 -3.17 -15.84 -5.00
CA SER A 126 -4.46 -15.28 -4.59
C SER A 126 -5.37 -15.01 -5.80
N PRO A 127 -5.88 -16.06 -6.46
CA PRO A 127 -6.65 -15.91 -7.71
C PRO A 127 -8.01 -15.22 -7.53
N ASN A 128 -8.55 -15.18 -6.30
CA ASN A 128 -9.85 -14.60 -5.98
C ASN A 128 -9.74 -13.29 -5.17
N CYS A 129 -8.61 -12.60 -5.27
CA CYS A 129 -8.37 -11.38 -4.51
C CYS A 129 -9.03 -10.15 -5.15
N ILE A 130 -9.17 -9.10 -4.34
CA ILE A 130 -9.51 -7.76 -4.81
C ILE A 130 -8.22 -6.94 -4.77
N MET A 131 -7.87 -6.29 -5.88
CA MET A 131 -6.70 -5.43 -5.97
C MET A 131 -7.12 -3.97 -5.81
N VAL A 132 -6.51 -3.29 -4.84
CA VAL A 132 -6.62 -1.86 -4.58
C VAL A 132 -5.30 -1.19 -4.93
N ILE A 133 -5.26 -0.57 -6.11
CA ILE A 133 -4.08 0.11 -6.64
C ILE A 133 -3.98 1.52 -6.06
N VAL A 134 -2.79 1.86 -5.59
CA VAL A 134 -2.50 3.16 -4.94
C VAL A 134 -1.28 3.85 -5.56
N SER A 135 -0.40 3.11 -6.25
CA SER A 135 0.74 3.68 -6.96
C SER A 135 0.30 4.76 -7.92
N ASN A 136 1.11 5.81 -8.05
CA ASN A 136 0.89 6.81 -9.08
C ASN A 136 1.67 6.50 -10.37
N PRO A 137 1.11 6.83 -11.55
CA PRO A 137 -0.24 7.37 -11.78
C PRO A 137 -1.33 6.30 -11.60
N VAL A 138 -2.22 6.47 -10.61
CA VAL A 138 -3.12 5.41 -10.11
C VAL A 138 -4.08 4.90 -11.16
N ASP A 139 -4.58 5.79 -11.99
CA ASP A 139 -5.55 5.47 -13.02
C ASP A 139 -4.96 4.58 -14.13
N VAL A 140 -3.78 4.93 -14.61
CA VAL A 140 -3.04 4.16 -15.62
C VAL A 140 -2.59 2.83 -15.03
N LEU A 141 -2.08 2.82 -13.81
CA LEU A 141 -1.61 1.59 -13.16
C LEU A 141 -2.75 0.64 -12.80
N THR A 142 -3.95 1.16 -12.54
CA THR A 142 -5.17 0.35 -12.39
C THR A 142 -5.50 -0.39 -13.67
N TYR A 143 -5.41 0.28 -14.82
CA TYR A 143 -5.59 -0.37 -16.12
C TYR A 143 -4.50 -1.40 -16.42
N VAL A 144 -3.24 -1.08 -16.16
CA VAL A 144 -2.11 -2.01 -16.35
C VAL A 144 -2.28 -3.25 -15.47
N ALA A 145 -2.64 -3.08 -14.19
CA ALA A 145 -2.94 -4.18 -13.29
C ALA A 145 -4.07 -5.07 -13.83
N TRP A 146 -5.11 -4.48 -14.42
CA TRP A 146 -6.17 -5.22 -15.07
C TRP A 146 -5.70 -6.04 -16.28
N LYS A 147 -4.95 -5.41 -17.18
CA LYS A 147 -4.44 -6.11 -18.37
C LYS A 147 -3.47 -7.23 -18.04
N LEU A 148 -2.63 -7.06 -17.03
CA LEU A 148 -1.59 -8.03 -16.67
C LEU A 148 -2.09 -9.16 -15.76
N SER A 149 -3.04 -8.88 -14.85
CA SER A 149 -3.58 -9.90 -13.94
C SER A 149 -4.59 -10.83 -14.61
N GLY A 150 -5.31 -10.35 -15.63
CA GLY A 150 -6.42 -11.09 -16.24
C GLY A 150 -7.65 -11.21 -15.35
N PHE A 151 -7.72 -10.49 -14.22
CA PHE A 151 -8.90 -10.50 -13.36
C PHE A 151 -10.09 -9.79 -13.99
N ASN A 152 -11.26 -10.08 -13.43
CA ASN A 152 -12.46 -9.32 -13.75
C ASN A 152 -12.35 -7.88 -13.21
N THR A 153 -13.04 -6.96 -13.86
CA THR A 153 -12.90 -5.52 -13.60
C THR A 153 -13.44 -5.11 -12.24
N TYR A 154 -14.39 -5.86 -11.68
CA TYR A 154 -14.88 -5.63 -10.31
C TYR A 154 -13.88 -6.06 -9.23
N CYS A 155 -12.85 -6.84 -9.57
CA CYS A 155 -11.78 -7.21 -8.64
C CYS A 155 -10.61 -6.22 -8.68
N ILE A 156 -10.67 -5.16 -9.49
CA ILE A 156 -9.58 -4.20 -9.64
C ILE A 156 -10.12 -2.80 -9.46
N ILE A 157 -9.59 -2.14 -8.44
CA ILE A 157 -10.03 -0.84 -7.96
C ILE A 157 -8.77 0.01 -7.78
N GLY A 158 -8.70 1.21 -8.34
CA GLY A 158 -7.68 2.18 -7.96
C GLY A 158 -8.22 3.13 -6.90
N SER A 159 -7.37 3.64 -6.00
CA SER A 159 -7.81 4.61 -4.98
C SER A 159 -8.45 5.87 -5.59
N GLY A 160 -8.05 6.23 -6.82
CA GLY A 160 -8.67 7.29 -7.61
C GLY A 160 -8.78 8.61 -6.83
N CYS A 161 -9.91 9.28 -6.94
CA CYS A 161 -10.19 10.54 -6.23
C CYS A 161 -10.85 10.37 -4.85
N ASP A 162 -10.84 9.19 -4.21
CA ASP A 162 -11.45 9.02 -2.87
C ASP A 162 -10.84 10.00 -1.85
N LEU A 163 -9.51 10.16 -1.91
CA LEU A 163 -8.80 11.14 -1.10
C LEU A 163 -9.14 12.59 -1.49
N ASP A 164 -9.26 12.88 -2.79
CA ASP A 164 -9.55 14.24 -3.27
C ASP A 164 -10.98 14.67 -2.92
N THR A 165 -11.92 13.74 -3.03
CA THR A 165 -13.29 13.89 -2.53
C THR A 165 -13.29 14.18 -1.02
N THR A 166 -12.52 13.43 -0.24
CA THR A 166 -12.40 13.66 1.21
C THR A 166 -11.80 15.05 1.51
N ARG A 167 -10.80 15.49 0.75
CA ARG A 167 -10.19 16.82 0.87
C ARG A 167 -11.16 17.94 0.51
N VAL A 168 -11.93 17.80 -0.57
CA VAL A 168 -12.95 18.79 -0.94
C VAL A 168 -14.00 18.91 0.17
N ARG A 169 -14.48 17.79 0.71
CA ARG A 169 -15.46 17.78 1.83
C ARG A 169 -14.90 18.45 3.08
N LEU A 170 -13.62 18.24 3.38
CA LEU A 170 -12.94 18.91 4.49
C LEU A 170 -12.92 20.43 4.28
N LEU A 171 -12.50 20.91 3.11
CA LEU A 171 -12.42 22.34 2.80
C LEU A 171 -13.79 23.03 2.77
N ILE A 172 -14.83 22.34 2.28
CA ILE A 172 -16.21 22.82 2.36
C ILE A 172 -16.63 22.95 3.82
N GLY A 173 -16.34 21.94 4.65
CA GLY A 173 -16.64 21.94 6.08
C GLY A 173 -15.95 23.08 6.83
N GLU A 174 -14.65 23.28 6.58
CA GLU A 174 -13.88 24.40 7.15
C GLU A 174 -14.48 25.76 6.78
N ARG A 175 -14.90 25.93 5.52
CA ARG A 175 -15.50 27.17 5.04
C ARG A 175 -16.88 27.43 5.65
N MET A 176 -17.66 26.38 5.88
CA MET A 176 -19.02 26.47 6.41
C MET A 176 -19.11 26.34 7.94
N GLY A 177 -17.98 26.08 8.62
CA GLY A 177 -17.94 25.87 10.06
C GLY A 177 -18.62 24.56 10.51
N ILE A 178 -18.64 23.53 9.67
CA ILE A 178 -19.25 22.22 9.96
C ILE A 178 -18.26 21.07 9.73
N HIS A 179 -18.51 19.92 10.35
CA HIS A 179 -17.65 18.76 10.17
C HIS A 179 -17.75 18.20 8.74
N GLY A 180 -16.62 17.86 8.12
CA GLY A 180 -16.56 17.40 6.72
C GLY A 180 -17.36 16.12 6.43
N SER A 181 -17.68 15.31 7.45
CA SER A 181 -18.58 14.16 7.27
C SER A 181 -20.01 14.56 6.87
N SER A 182 -20.45 15.76 7.29
CA SER A 182 -21.78 16.31 6.99
C SER A 182 -21.83 17.13 5.70
N CYS A 183 -20.67 17.34 5.07
CA CYS A 183 -20.55 17.89 3.73
C CYS A 183 -20.54 16.73 2.73
N HIS A 184 -21.38 16.81 1.71
CA HIS A 184 -21.42 15.85 0.61
C HIS A 184 -21.01 16.56 -0.68
N GLY A 185 -20.16 15.90 -1.45
CA GLY A 185 -19.60 16.40 -2.69
C GLY A 185 -18.66 15.35 -3.27
N TRP A 186 -18.41 15.42 -4.56
CA TRP A 186 -17.67 14.40 -5.30
C TRP A 186 -16.63 15.05 -6.20
N VAL A 187 -15.45 14.44 -6.27
CA VAL A 187 -14.42 14.75 -7.27
C VAL A 187 -14.28 13.53 -8.16
N LEU A 188 -14.52 13.71 -9.46
CA LEU A 188 -14.49 12.67 -10.49
C LEU A 188 -13.32 12.86 -11.47
N GLY A 189 -13.08 11.92 -12.39
CA GLY A 189 -12.04 12.03 -13.41
C GLY A 189 -10.68 11.46 -13.00
N GLU A 190 -9.61 12.00 -13.58
CA GLU A 190 -8.23 11.59 -13.28
C GLU A 190 -7.83 12.07 -11.88
N HIS A 191 -7.12 11.22 -11.13
CA HIS A 191 -6.48 11.64 -9.89
C HIS A 191 -5.37 12.67 -10.19
N GLY A 192 -5.51 13.87 -9.62
CA GLY A 192 -4.52 14.96 -9.77
C GLY A 192 -5.08 16.17 -10.52
N ASP A 193 -4.27 16.72 -11.43
CA ASP A 193 -4.52 18.03 -12.05
C ASP A 193 -5.79 18.10 -12.90
N SER A 194 -6.16 16.99 -13.55
CA SER A 194 -7.35 16.89 -14.41
C SER A 194 -8.61 16.42 -13.67
N SER A 195 -8.57 16.38 -12.33
CA SER A 195 -9.75 16.01 -11.52
C SER A 195 -10.89 17.03 -11.67
N VAL A 196 -12.13 16.57 -11.60
CA VAL A 196 -13.34 17.35 -11.87
C VAL A 196 -14.27 17.36 -10.66
N PRO A 197 -14.41 18.49 -9.94
CA PRO A 197 -15.38 18.61 -8.84
C PRO A 197 -16.81 18.71 -9.39
N VAL A 198 -17.71 17.88 -8.89
CA VAL A 198 -19.13 17.86 -9.30
C VAL A 198 -19.94 18.83 -8.46
N TRP A 199 -19.84 20.12 -8.75
CA TRP A 199 -20.47 21.20 -7.97
C TRP A 199 -21.99 21.11 -7.88
N THR A 200 -22.65 20.51 -8.87
CA THR A 200 -24.12 20.32 -8.88
C THR A 200 -24.60 19.40 -7.78
N GLU A 201 -23.79 18.42 -7.39
CA GLU A 201 -24.11 17.40 -6.38
C GLU A 201 -23.64 17.76 -4.97
N VAL A 202 -22.99 18.93 -4.82
CA VAL A 202 -22.53 19.38 -3.51
C VAL A 202 -23.73 19.77 -2.66
N ASN A 203 -23.88 19.12 -1.51
CA ASN A 203 -24.99 19.33 -0.60
C ASN A 203 -24.59 19.21 0.88
N ILE A 204 -25.34 19.88 1.74
CA ILE A 204 -25.21 19.81 3.20
C ILE A 204 -26.58 19.46 3.75
N ALA A 205 -26.69 18.35 4.48
CA ALA A 205 -27.96 17.85 5.01
C ALA A 205 -29.08 17.74 3.94
N GLY A 206 -28.72 17.40 2.69
CA GLY A 206 -29.65 17.30 1.56
C GLY A 206 -29.97 18.62 0.86
N ALA A 207 -29.53 19.77 1.37
CA ALA A 207 -29.67 21.06 0.71
C ALA A 207 -28.53 21.28 -0.29
N SER A 208 -28.85 21.32 -1.59
CA SER A 208 -27.85 21.55 -2.65
C SER A 208 -27.32 22.98 -2.61
N LEU A 209 -25.99 23.14 -2.64
CA LEU A 209 -25.34 24.45 -2.69
C LEU A 209 -25.63 25.18 -4.01
N LYS A 210 -25.86 24.43 -5.10
CA LYS A 210 -26.20 25.00 -6.42
C LYS A 210 -27.48 25.82 -6.39
N ASN A 211 -28.43 25.47 -5.51
CA ASN A 211 -29.69 26.19 -5.36
C ASN A 211 -29.51 27.56 -4.68
N PHE A 212 -28.46 27.73 -3.88
CA PHE A 212 -28.15 29.01 -3.22
C PHE A 212 -27.19 29.87 -4.07
N ASN A 213 -26.28 29.22 -4.80
CA ASN A 213 -25.35 29.86 -5.69
C ASN A 213 -25.37 29.17 -7.06
N LEU A 214 -26.17 29.72 -7.99
CA LEU A 214 -26.31 29.19 -9.35
C LEU A 214 -24.99 29.23 -10.13
N ASP A 215 -24.09 30.13 -9.78
CA ASP A 215 -22.80 30.30 -10.43
C ASP A 215 -21.67 29.52 -9.75
N ILE A 216 -21.96 28.70 -8.73
CA ILE A 216 -20.95 27.92 -7.98
C ILE A 216 -20.02 27.15 -8.92
N GLY A 217 -18.72 27.28 -8.66
CA GLY A 217 -17.67 26.61 -9.43
C GLY A 217 -17.37 27.24 -10.78
N THR A 218 -18.11 28.28 -11.20
CA THR A 218 -17.83 29.03 -12.42
C THR A 218 -16.94 30.24 -12.14
N SER A 219 -16.45 30.90 -13.19
CA SER A 219 -15.69 32.15 -13.08
C SER A 219 -16.52 33.34 -12.58
N LYS A 220 -17.85 33.25 -12.62
CA LYS A 220 -18.77 34.29 -12.14
C LYS A 220 -19.05 34.19 -10.65
N ASP A 221 -18.61 33.11 -10.01
CA ASP A 221 -18.81 32.85 -8.59
C ASP A 221 -18.07 33.88 -7.72
N MET A 222 -18.81 34.80 -7.10
CA MET A 222 -18.24 35.80 -6.19
C MET A 222 -17.59 35.15 -4.96
N GLU A 223 -18.08 33.98 -4.56
CA GLU A 223 -17.54 33.23 -3.43
C GLU A 223 -16.34 32.36 -3.84
N GLN A 224 -16.03 32.24 -5.14
CA GLN A 224 -14.87 31.51 -5.64
C GLN A 224 -14.77 30.06 -5.12
N TRP A 225 -15.87 29.31 -5.07
CA TRP A 225 -15.87 27.90 -4.66
C TRP A 225 -14.95 27.04 -5.53
N GLY A 226 -14.79 27.40 -6.81
CA GLY A 226 -13.83 26.77 -7.72
C GLY A 226 -12.38 26.79 -7.20
N TYR A 227 -12.02 27.78 -6.37
CA TYR A 227 -10.70 27.86 -5.76
C TYR A 227 -10.44 26.74 -4.73
N LEU A 228 -11.49 26.17 -4.11
CA LEU A 228 -11.33 25.04 -3.18
C LEU A 228 -10.80 23.80 -3.90
N HIS A 229 -11.31 23.52 -5.10
CA HIS A 229 -10.78 22.40 -5.91
C HIS A 229 -9.33 22.64 -6.30
N LYS A 230 -8.98 23.88 -6.69
CA LYS A 230 -7.58 24.25 -6.95
C LYS A 230 -6.68 24.01 -5.73
N LYS A 231 -7.15 24.33 -4.52
CA LYS A 231 -6.42 24.00 -3.27
C LYS A 231 -6.26 22.49 -3.07
N VAL A 232 -7.26 21.68 -3.41
CA VAL A 232 -7.15 20.21 -3.31
C VAL A 232 -6.06 19.69 -4.23
N VAL A 233 -6.05 20.12 -5.49
CA VAL A 233 -5.03 19.74 -6.47
C VAL A 233 -3.64 20.16 -5.98
N THR A 234 -3.47 21.40 -5.52
CA THR A 234 -2.15 21.87 -5.04
C THR A 234 -1.73 21.29 -3.69
N SER A 235 -2.67 20.76 -2.89
CA SER A 235 -2.39 20.27 -1.53
C SER A 235 -1.37 19.13 -1.51
N ALA A 236 -1.40 18.24 -2.50
CA ALA A 236 -0.42 17.17 -2.62
C ALA A 236 0.98 17.75 -2.85
N SER A 237 1.12 18.68 -3.80
CA SER A 237 2.37 19.36 -4.12
C SER A 237 2.90 20.18 -2.93
N ASP A 238 2.03 20.85 -2.18
CA ASP A 238 2.42 21.62 -1.00
C ASP A 238 2.97 20.72 0.11
N VAL A 239 2.32 19.57 0.37
CA VAL A 239 2.81 18.59 1.36
C VAL A 239 4.13 17.97 0.92
N ILE A 240 4.27 17.63 -0.37
CA ILE A 240 5.54 17.11 -0.91
C ILE A 240 6.63 18.18 -0.80
N ARG A 241 6.34 19.45 -1.06
CA ARG A 241 7.32 20.53 -0.91
C ARG A 241 7.78 20.71 0.53
N LEU A 242 6.87 20.57 1.50
CA LEU A 242 7.16 20.79 2.93
C LEU A 242 7.79 19.57 3.62
N LYS A 243 7.31 18.37 3.31
CA LYS A 243 7.66 17.11 4.00
C LYS A 243 8.50 16.15 3.14
N GLY A 244 8.47 16.32 1.83
CA GLY A 244 9.14 15.44 0.86
C GLY A 244 8.25 14.32 0.30
N TYR A 245 7.14 13.98 0.95
CA TYR A 245 6.24 12.89 0.55
C TYR A 245 4.85 13.00 1.21
N THR A 246 3.84 12.37 0.61
CA THR A 246 2.51 12.16 1.22
C THR A 246 2.39 10.74 1.76
N SER A 247 1.73 10.53 2.91
CA SER A 247 1.57 9.17 3.45
C SER A 247 0.25 8.97 4.20
N TRP A 248 0.05 9.71 5.29
CA TRP A 248 -1.05 9.46 6.24
C TRP A 248 -2.46 9.60 5.66
N ALA A 249 -2.71 10.67 4.90
CA ALA A 249 -4.04 10.93 4.35
C ALA A 249 -4.44 9.83 3.33
N VAL A 250 -3.48 9.40 2.50
CA VAL A 250 -3.65 8.25 1.60
C VAL A 250 -3.89 6.98 2.42
N GLY A 251 -3.07 6.69 3.43
CA GLY A 251 -3.23 5.52 4.28
C GLY A 251 -4.61 5.41 4.94
N LEU A 252 -5.17 6.53 5.39
CA LEU A 252 -6.52 6.58 5.97
C LEU A 252 -7.63 6.37 4.93
N SER A 253 -7.53 7.01 3.75
CA SER A 253 -8.47 6.81 2.64
C SER A 253 -8.49 5.36 2.20
N VAL A 254 -7.30 4.77 2.01
CA VAL A 254 -7.17 3.39 1.59
C VAL A 254 -7.67 2.42 2.67
N ALA A 255 -7.46 2.70 3.96
CA ALA A 255 -8.05 1.91 5.04
C ALA A 255 -9.58 2.02 5.09
N ASP A 256 -10.17 3.16 4.71
CA ASP A 256 -11.62 3.33 4.59
C ASP A 256 -12.19 2.51 3.42
N LEU A 257 -11.53 2.51 2.27
CA LEU A 257 -11.85 1.66 1.11
C LEU A 257 -11.76 0.17 1.48
N THR A 258 -10.65 -0.24 2.12
CA THR A 258 -10.45 -1.62 2.57
C THR A 258 -11.53 -2.04 3.54
N GLY A 259 -11.89 -1.17 4.49
CA GLY A 259 -12.94 -1.46 5.46
C GLY A 259 -14.31 -1.60 4.80
N THR A 260 -14.58 -0.81 3.77
CA THR A 260 -15.80 -0.90 2.95
C THR A 260 -15.90 -2.25 2.24
N ILE A 261 -14.80 -2.69 1.63
CA ILE A 261 -14.70 -3.97 0.92
C ILE A 261 -14.83 -5.14 1.91
N MET A 262 -14.00 -5.17 2.95
CA MET A 262 -13.90 -6.29 3.89
C MET A 262 -15.16 -6.50 4.72
N LYS A 263 -15.86 -5.42 5.07
CA LYS A 263 -17.14 -5.50 5.81
C LYS A 263 -18.36 -5.53 4.90
N ASN A 264 -18.17 -5.57 3.57
CA ASN A 264 -19.26 -5.56 2.58
C ASN A 264 -20.29 -4.44 2.84
N LEU A 265 -19.80 -3.22 3.14
CA LEU A 265 -20.66 -2.11 3.55
C LEU A 265 -21.50 -1.55 2.41
N LYS A 266 -21.11 -1.83 1.16
CA LYS A 266 -21.73 -1.26 -0.06
C LYS A 266 -21.78 0.27 -0.04
N LYS A 267 -20.76 0.90 0.56
CA LYS A 267 -20.57 2.34 0.55
C LYS A 267 -20.11 2.78 -0.85
N VAL A 268 -20.62 3.92 -1.30
CA VAL A 268 -20.23 4.55 -2.57
C VAL A 268 -18.97 5.37 -2.37
N CYS A 269 -17.97 5.15 -3.23
CA CYS A 269 -16.66 5.82 -3.21
C CYS A 269 -16.27 6.23 -4.63
N SER A 270 -15.53 7.33 -4.76
CA SER A 270 -14.98 7.83 -6.02
C SER A 270 -13.64 7.17 -6.31
N VAL A 271 -13.68 5.97 -6.87
CA VAL A 271 -12.50 5.11 -7.13
C VAL A 271 -12.20 5.00 -8.62
N SER A 272 -10.96 4.64 -8.96
CA SER A 272 -10.60 4.34 -10.34
C SER A 272 -11.14 2.98 -10.74
N THR A 273 -11.93 2.92 -11.81
CA THR A 273 -12.47 1.67 -12.36
C THR A 273 -12.65 1.79 -13.87
N MET A 274 -12.88 0.66 -14.54
CA MET A 274 -13.06 0.63 -15.98
C MET A 274 -14.50 1.04 -16.33
N ILE A 275 -14.64 2.19 -17.00
CA ILE A 275 -15.92 2.64 -17.56
C ILE A 275 -15.96 2.29 -19.04
N LYS A 276 -16.92 1.46 -19.43
CA LYS A 276 -17.32 1.36 -20.83
C LYS A 276 -18.37 2.42 -21.10
N ILE A 277 -17.97 3.51 -21.72
CA ILE A 277 -18.92 4.49 -22.22
C ILE A 277 -19.47 3.98 -23.54
N TYR A 278 -20.76 3.65 -23.56
CA TYR A 278 -21.49 3.36 -24.79
C TYR A 278 -21.76 4.67 -25.55
N SER A 279 -20.72 5.24 -26.17
CA SER A 279 -20.84 6.45 -27.00
C SER A 279 -20.50 6.12 -28.45
N SER A 280 -21.55 5.98 -29.28
CA SER A 280 -21.61 5.99 -30.76
C SER A 280 -20.57 5.19 -31.58
N PRO A 281 -20.99 4.55 -32.71
CA PRO A 281 -20.14 3.67 -33.54
C PRO A 281 -18.96 4.34 -34.27
N LEU A 282 -18.63 5.59 -33.95
CA LEU A 282 -17.58 6.39 -34.61
C LEU A 282 -16.29 6.53 -33.77
N LEU A 283 -16.27 6.06 -32.52
CA LEU A 283 -15.07 6.05 -31.68
C LEU A 283 -14.46 4.63 -31.66
N HIS A 284 -13.17 4.52 -31.97
CA HIS A 284 -12.44 3.25 -31.96
C HIS A 284 -12.58 2.54 -30.60
N PRO A 285 -12.82 1.20 -30.58
CA PRO A 285 -13.14 0.43 -29.37
C PRO A 285 -12.03 0.41 -28.31
N GLU A 286 -10.83 0.89 -28.61
CA GLU A 286 -9.67 0.91 -27.68
C GLU A 286 -9.41 2.28 -27.04
N SER A 287 -10.20 3.31 -27.38
CA SER A 287 -9.96 4.70 -26.93
C SER A 287 -10.72 5.12 -25.66
N HIS A 288 -11.29 4.16 -24.93
CA HIS A 288 -12.18 4.44 -23.80
C HIS A 288 -11.41 4.46 -22.47
N PHE A 289 -10.75 5.58 -22.19
CA PHE A 289 -10.27 5.92 -20.85
C PHE A 289 -11.08 7.10 -20.34
N LEU A 290 -12.15 6.80 -19.61
CA LEU A 290 -12.75 7.78 -18.71
C LEU A 290 -12.81 7.15 -17.33
N LEU A 291 -12.23 7.89 -16.40
CA LEU A 291 -11.95 7.50 -15.03
C LEU A 291 -13.09 8.01 -14.16
N GLN A 292 -13.65 7.10 -13.35
CA GLN A 292 -14.73 7.26 -12.35
C GLN A 292 -16.19 7.16 -12.82
#